data_AF-A0A3D2Q070-F1
#
_entry.id   AF-A0A3D2Q070-F1
#
_cell.length_a   1.000
_cell.length_b   1.000
_cell.length_c   1.000
_cell.angle_alpha   90.00
_cell.angle_beta   90.00
_cell.angle_gamma   90.00
#
_symmetry.space_group_name_H-M   'P 1'
#
loop_
_entity.id
_entity.type
_entity.pdbx_description
1 polymer ?
#
loop_
_entity_poly.entity_id
_entity_poly.type
_entity_poly.pdbx_seq_one_letter_code
_entity_poly.pdbx_strand_id
1 'polypeptide(L)'
;MESSADNVAFERVVNFPTRGIGNATIEKVREFARDNNTTLFQAAIAISPSLPTRASNALIGFTQLIEQMCDDAKHLELSEKVAHLIKASGLIEHYSNDKTDKAGSKKANLEELIAAAKQYAHDQDSDMSEVVGFISLASLDSSGDTNAPINQNVQLMTIHSAKGLEFPNVFLTGMEEDLFPSRQSKDEPHLMDEERR
;
A
#
# COMPACT_ATOMS: atom_id res chain seq x y z
N MET A 1 -13.07 2.93 5.50
CA MET A 1 -14.13 3.46 6.40
C MET A 1 -13.59 4.44 7.42
N GLU A 2 -12.29 4.41 7.76
CA GLU A 2 -11.71 5.18 8.87
C GLU A 2 -11.12 6.54 8.49
N SER A 3 -10.96 6.84 7.19
CA SER A 3 -10.70 8.19 6.70
C SER A 3 -11.21 8.37 5.27
N SER A 4 -12.49 8.77 5.13
CA SER A 4 -13.00 9.28 3.84
C SER A 4 -12.40 10.65 3.45
N ALA A 5 -11.55 11.19 4.32
CA ALA A 5 -10.77 12.40 4.11
C ALA A 5 -9.36 12.14 3.57
N ASP A 6 -8.96 10.87 3.39
CA ASP A 6 -7.66 10.54 2.82
C ASP A 6 -7.65 10.78 1.29
N ASN A 7 -7.26 12.01 0.94
CA ASN A 7 -7.12 12.44 -0.44
C ASN A 7 -6.02 11.67 -1.19
N VAL A 8 -4.97 11.22 -0.50
CA VAL A 8 -3.86 10.47 -1.13
C VAL A 8 -4.32 9.06 -1.49
N ALA A 9 -5.04 8.39 -0.59
CA ALA A 9 -5.65 7.10 -0.86
C ALA A 9 -6.67 7.20 -2.00
N PHE A 10 -7.51 8.23 -2.01
CA PHE A 10 -8.48 8.47 -3.10
C PHE A 10 -7.79 8.54 -4.46
N GLU A 11 -6.75 9.37 -4.61
CA GLU A 11 -6.05 9.54 -5.88
C GLU A 11 -5.37 8.24 -6.37
N ARG A 12 -4.90 7.40 -5.45
CA ARG A 12 -4.30 6.10 -5.80
C ARG A 12 -5.32 5.10 -6.34
N VAL A 13 -6.54 5.09 -5.80
CA VAL A 13 -7.52 4.03 -6.08
C VAL A 13 -8.59 4.43 -7.10
N VAL A 14 -8.86 5.73 -7.28
CA VAL A 14 -9.99 6.24 -8.08
C VAL A 14 -10.02 5.65 -9.49
N ASN A 15 -8.87 5.52 -10.15
CA ASN A 15 -8.77 4.95 -11.49
C ASN A 15 -8.00 3.61 -11.55
N PHE A 16 -7.86 2.91 -10.42
CA PHE A 16 -7.23 1.59 -10.36
C PHE A 16 -8.16 0.53 -9.74
N PRO A 17 -8.51 -0.56 -10.48
CA PRO A 17 -8.35 -0.78 -11.91
C PRO A 17 -8.97 0.32 -12.79
N THR A 18 -8.63 0.37 -14.08
CA THR A 18 -9.05 1.47 -14.98
C THR A 18 -10.58 1.62 -15.05
N ARG A 19 -11.10 2.76 -14.58
CA ARG A 19 -12.55 3.08 -14.55
C ARG A 19 -12.96 4.16 -15.55
N GLY A 20 -12.03 4.60 -16.40
CA GLY A 20 -12.29 5.67 -17.38
C GLY A 20 -12.31 7.07 -16.76
N ILE A 21 -11.70 7.24 -15.58
CA ILE A 21 -11.53 8.52 -14.90
C ILE A 21 -10.15 9.05 -15.29
N GLY A 22 -10.11 10.04 -16.19
CA GLY A 22 -8.85 10.62 -16.67
C GLY A 22 -8.30 11.71 -15.77
N ASN A 23 -7.02 12.06 -15.95
CA ASN A 23 -6.35 13.12 -15.18
C ASN A 23 -7.10 14.45 -15.21
N ALA A 24 -7.65 14.85 -16.35
CA ALA A 24 -8.42 16.09 -16.46
C ALA A 24 -9.69 16.10 -15.58
N THR A 25 -10.30 14.93 -15.34
CA THR A 25 -11.43 14.80 -14.40
C THR A 25 -10.95 14.92 -12.97
N ILE A 26 -9.82 14.28 -12.64
CA ILE A 26 -9.22 14.33 -11.30
C ILE A 26 -8.82 15.77 -10.94
N GLU A 27 -8.24 16.53 -11.87
CA GLU A 27 -7.91 17.94 -11.64
C GLU A 27 -9.15 18.78 -11.33
N LYS A 28 -10.25 18.59 -12.07
CA LYS A 28 -11.51 19.30 -11.78
C LYS A 28 -12.08 18.96 -10.41
N VAL A 29 -11.99 17.69 -9.99
CA VAL A 29 -12.39 17.27 -8.63
C VAL A 29 -11.50 17.95 -7.59
N ARG A 30 -10.19 18.05 -7.85
CA ARG A 30 -9.23 18.70 -6.95
C ARG A 30 -9.46 20.20 -6.83
N GLU A 31 -9.71 20.89 -7.93
CA GLU A 31 -10.08 22.31 -7.96
C GLU A 31 -11.35 22.55 -7.14
N PHE A 32 -12.40 21.76 -7.39
CA PHE A 32 -13.66 21.88 -6.65
C PHE A 32 -13.51 21.58 -5.15
N ALA A 33 -12.70 20.58 -4.78
CA ALA A 33 -12.39 20.27 -3.39
C ALA A 33 -11.72 21.45 -2.68
N ARG A 34 -10.75 22.09 -3.35
CA ARG A 34 -10.04 23.28 -2.84
C ARG A 34 -10.99 24.47 -2.68
N ASP A 35 -11.80 24.77 -3.69
CA ASP A 35 -12.71 25.91 -3.67
C ASP A 35 -13.80 25.79 -2.59
N ASN A 36 -14.25 24.57 -2.32
CA ASN A 36 -15.33 24.31 -1.36
C ASN A 36 -14.83 23.84 0.03
N ASN A 37 -13.50 23.74 0.23
CA ASN A 37 -12.89 23.18 1.44
C ASN A 37 -13.46 21.81 1.84
N THR A 38 -13.62 20.92 0.86
CA THR A 38 -14.17 19.56 1.04
C THR A 38 -13.12 18.49 0.73
N THR A 39 -13.38 17.24 1.13
CA THR A 39 -12.50 16.12 0.76
C THR A 39 -12.65 15.77 -0.72
N LEU A 40 -11.66 15.11 -1.33
CA LEU A 40 -11.77 14.68 -2.73
C LEU A 40 -12.96 13.75 -2.96
N PHE A 41 -13.31 12.92 -1.98
CA PHE A 41 -14.47 12.05 -2.06
C PHE A 41 -15.80 12.83 -2.09
N GLN A 42 -15.95 13.81 -1.20
CA GLN A 42 -17.13 14.69 -1.18
C GLN A 42 -17.22 15.54 -2.45
N ALA A 43 -16.09 16.11 -2.89
CA ALA A 43 -16.00 16.87 -4.12
C ALA A 43 -16.37 16.01 -5.34
N ALA A 44 -15.93 14.75 -5.40
CA ALA A 44 -16.27 13.83 -6.48
C ALA A 44 -17.79 13.60 -6.59
N ILE A 45 -18.49 13.45 -5.46
CA ILE A 45 -19.95 13.31 -5.44
C ILE A 45 -20.61 14.62 -5.93
N ALA A 46 -20.17 15.76 -5.40
CA ALA A 46 -20.78 17.07 -5.67
C ALA A 46 -20.57 17.58 -7.10
N ILE A 47 -19.38 17.36 -7.69
CA ILE A 47 -19.05 17.80 -9.04
C ILE A 47 -19.56 16.84 -10.13
N SER A 48 -19.89 15.58 -9.78
CA SER A 48 -20.33 14.57 -10.76
C SER A 48 -21.41 15.07 -11.74
N PRO A 49 -22.46 15.81 -11.32
CA PRO A 49 -23.49 16.31 -12.24
C PRO A 49 -23.01 17.40 -13.22
N SER A 50 -21.92 18.10 -12.94
CA SER A 50 -21.40 19.20 -13.79
C SER A 50 -20.32 18.75 -14.78
N LEU A 51 -19.93 17.48 -14.74
CA LEU A 51 -18.94 16.89 -15.63
C LEU A 51 -19.57 16.30 -16.91
N PRO A 52 -18.78 16.11 -17.99
CA PRO A 52 -19.25 15.40 -19.17
C PRO A 52 -19.77 14.00 -18.82
N THR A 53 -20.83 13.54 -19.51
CA THR A 53 -21.58 12.31 -19.19
C THR A 53 -20.70 11.09 -18.89
N ARG A 54 -19.65 10.87 -19.68
CA ARG A 54 -18.73 9.73 -19.47
C ARG A 54 -17.96 9.82 -18.15
N ALA A 55 -17.44 11.01 -17.81
CA ALA A 55 -16.71 11.24 -16.57
C ALA A 55 -17.65 11.24 -15.36
N SER A 56 -18.84 11.82 -15.51
CA SER A 56 -19.90 11.81 -14.51
C SER A 56 -20.29 10.38 -14.12
N ASN A 57 -20.65 9.54 -15.11
CA ASN A 57 -21.03 8.16 -14.88
C ASN A 57 -19.90 7.34 -14.23
N ALA A 58 -18.64 7.57 -14.62
CA ALA A 58 -17.50 6.88 -14.06
C ALA A 58 -17.26 7.24 -12.58
N LEU A 59 -17.38 8.53 -12.22
CA LEU A 59 -17.27 8.97 -10.82
C LEU A 59 -18.44 8.46 -9.98
N ILE A 60 -19.67 8.54 -10.47
CA ILE A 60 -20.86 8.02 -9.78
C ILE A 60 -20.70 6.52 -9.51
N GLY A 61 -20.28 5.76 -10.53
CA GLY A 61 -20.04 4.32 -10.36
C GLY A 61 -18.95 4.02 -9.34
N PHE A 62 -17.88 4.83 -9.30
CA PHE A 62 -16.83 4.69 -8.29
C PHE A 62 -17.31 5.05 -6.88
N THR A 63 -18.03 6.16 -6.69
CA THR A 63 -18.51 6.57 -5.36
C THR A 63 -19.53 5.57 -4.81
N GLN A 64 -20.46 5.10 -5.66
CA GLN A 64 -21.42 4.05 -5.29
C GLN A 64 -20.74 2.73 -4.93
N LEU A 65 -19.67 2.36 -5.67
CA LEU A 65 -18.88 1.17 -5.35
C LEU A 65 -18.28 1.26 -3.95
N ILE A 66 -17.69 2.41 -3.59
CA ILE A 66 -17.11 2.63 -2.26
C ILE A 66 -18.18 2.60 -1.17
N GLU A 67 -19.32 3.24 -1.39
CA GLU A 67 -20.45 3.23 -0.44
C GLU A 67 -20.97 1.81 -0.23
N GLN A 68 -21.21 1.06 -1.31
CA GLN A 68 -21.66 -0.33 -1.25
C GLN A 68 -20.67 -1.22 -0.51
N MET A 69 -19.37 -1.11 -0.82
CA MET A 69 -18.32 -1.85 -0.11
C MET A 69 -18.29 -1.53 1.39
N CYS A 70 -18.49 -0.26 1.75
CA CYS A 70 -18.55 0.16 3.14
C CYS A 70 -19.76 -0.46 3.84
N ASP A 71 -20.92 -0.47 3.20
CA ASP A 71 -22.14 -1.04 3.76
C ASP A 71 -22.05 -2.56 3.94
N ASP A 72 -21.56 -3.28 2.93
CA ASP A 72 -21.39 -4.73 2.96
C ASP A 72 -20.37 -5.16 4.03
N ALA A 73 -19.35 -4.34 4.29
CA ALA A 73 -18.28 -4.63 5.24
C ALA A 73 -18.63 -4.38 6.72
N LYS A 74 -19.78 -3.77 7.04
CA LYS A 74 -20.13 -3.38 8.43
C LYS A 74 -20.21 -4.54 9.41
N HIS A 75 -20.63 -5.71 8.94
CA HIS A 75 -20.92 -6.88 9.78
C HIS A 75 -20.03 -8.08 9.48
N LEU A 76 -18.97 -7.88 8.70
CA LEU A 76 -18.01 -8.91 8.36
C LEU A 76 -16.85 -8.91 9.37
N GLU A 77 -16.17 -10.04 9.50
CA GLU A 77 -14.89 -10.12 10.21
C GLU A 77 -13.76 -9.49 9.37
N LEU A 78 -12.63 -9.09 9.97
CA LEU A 78 -11.54 -8.41 9.25
C LEU A 78 -11.10 -9.14 7.98
N SER A 79 -10.86 -10.44 8.05
CA SER A 79 -10.45 -11.24 6.88
C SER A 79 -11.51 -11.24 5.77
N GLU A 80 -12.78 -11.24 6.16
CA GLU A 80 -13.91 -11.21 5.22
C GLU A 80 -14.08 -9.81 4.61
N LYS A 81 -13.86 -8.73 5.38
CA LYS A 81 -13.81 -7.36 4.86
C LYS A 81 -12.73 -7.23 3.79
N VAL A 82 -11.51 -7.72 4.07
CA VAL A 82 -10.39 -7.66 3.13
C VAL A 82 -10.70 -8.46 1.87
N ALA A 83 -11.19 -9.69 2.01
CA ALA A 83 -11.57 -10.53 0.87
C ALA A 83 -12.71 -9.90 0.03
N HIS A 84 -13.72 -9.33 0.68
CA HIS A 84 -14.82 -8.64 0.04
C HIS A 84 -14.33 -7.43 -0.77
N LEU A 85 -13.49 -6.58 -0.18
CA LEU A 85 -12.92 -5.40 -0.85
C LEU A 85 -12.07 -5.77 -2.06
N ILE A 86 -11.19 -6.77 -1.93
CA ILE A 86 -10.34 -7.24 -3.04
C ILE A 86 -11.18 -7.76 -4.20
N LYS A 87 -12.27 -8.48 -3.90
CA LYS A 87 -13.18 -9.01 -4.92
C LYS A 87 -14.02 -7.89 -5.57
N ALA A 88 -14.71 -7.09 -4.77
CA ALA A 88 -15.62 -6.05 -5.25
C ALA A 88 -14.90 -4.94 -6.02
N SER A 89 -13.62 -4.68 -5.72
CA SER A 89 -12.82 -3.65 -6.41
C SER A 89 -12.41 -4.04 -7.83
N GLY A 90 -12.57 -5.32 -8.19
CA GLY A 90 -12.13 -5.87 -9.48
C GLY A 90 -10.63 -6.16 -9.52
N LEU A 91 -9.91 -6.10 -8.41
CA LEU A 91 -8.46 -6.35 -8.37
C LEU A 91 -8.10 -7.79 -8.76
N ILE A 92 -8.90 -8.77 -8.35
CA ILE A 92 -8.69 -10.18 -8.71
C ILE A 92 -8.75 -10.34 -10.22
N GLU A 93 -9.78 -9.80 -10.87
CA GLU A 93 -9.97 -9.89 -12.31
C GLU A 93 -8.89 -9.10 -13.07
N HIS A 94 -8.55 -7.91 -12.58
CA HIS A 94 -7.50 -7.07 -13.15
C HIS A 94 -6.17 -7.81 -13.24
N TYR A 95 -5.73 -8.47 -12.16
CA TYR A 95 -4.49 -9.24 -12.15
C TYR A 95 -4.62 -10.61 -12.82
N SER A 96 -5.81 -11.21 -12.87
CA SER A 96 -6.02 -12.47 -13.60
C SER A 96 -5.91 -12.30 -15.11
N ASN A 97 -6.26 -11.12 -15.63
CA ASN A 97 -6.18 -10.79 -17.05
C ASN A 97 -4.81 -10.25 -17.47
N ASP A 98 -3.92 -9.95 -16.52
CA ASP A 98 -2.56 -9.50 -16.78
C ASP A 98 -1.68 -10.70 -17.19
N LYS A 99 -1.22 -10.72 -18.45
CA LYS A 99 -0.42 -11.83 -19.01
C LYS A 99 1.08 -11.70 -18.75
N THR A 100 1.50 -10.74 -17.93
CA THR A 100 2.92 -10.57 -17.58
C THR A 100 3.32 -11.58 -16.50
N ASP A 101 4.57 -12.06 -16.51
CA ASP A 101 5.10 -13.00 -15.50
C ASP A 101 4.98 -12.50 -14.03
N LYS A 102 4.70 -11.21 -13.83
CA LYS A 102 4.47 -10.62 -12.51
C LYS A 102 3.05 -10.85 -11.98
N ALA A 103 2.09 -11.21 -12.82
CA ALA A 103 0.67 -11.34 -12.44
C ALA A 103 0.42 -12.47 -11.44
N GLY A 104 1.12 -13.61 -11.60
CA GLY A 104 1.03 -14.74 -10.67
C GLY A 104 1.47 -14.37 -9.24
N SER A 105 2.55 -13.58 -9.13
CA SER A 105 3.01 -13.05 -7.83
C SER A 105 1.98 -12.10 -7.21
N LYS A 106 1.38 -11.19 -7.99
CA LYS A 106 0.44 -10.21 -7.42
C LYS A 106 -0.83 -10.85 -6.87
N LYS A 107 -1.36 -11.87 -7.54
CA LYS A 107 -2.53 -12.61 -7.02
C LYS A 107 -2.17 -13.34 -5.72
N ALA A 108 -1.02 -14.01 -5.67
CA ALA A 108 -0.56 -14.68 -4.46
C ALA A 108 -0.41 -13.69 -3.29
N ASN A 109 0.13 -12.49 -3.54
CA ASN A 109 0.24 -11.45 -2.50
C ASN A 109 -1.14 -11.00 -1.98
N LEU A 110 -2.17 -10.96 -2.82
CA LEU A 110 -3.54 -10.63 -2.38
C LEU A 110 -4.15 -11.76 -1.53
N GLU A 111 -3.87 -13.02 -1.87
CA GLU A 111 -4.29 -14.17 -1.07
C GLU A 111 -3.57 -14.21 0.29
N GLU A 112 -2.28 -13.88 0.30
CA GLU A 112 -1.47 -13.72 1.51
C GLU A 112 -1.99 -12.60 2.40
N LEU A 113 -2.41 -11.46 1.82
CA LEU A 113 -3.02 -10.37 2.58
C LEU A 113 -4.30 -10.83 3.32
N ILE A 114 -5.12 -11.67 2.69
CA ILE A 114 -6.31 -12.25 3.32
C ILE A 114 -5.91 -13.21 4.44
N ALA A 115 -4.87 -14.02 4.23
CA ALA A 115 -4.35 -14.94 5.24
C ALA A 115 -3.77 -14.19 6.45
N ALA A 116 -3.01 -13.12 6.23
CA ALA A 116 -2.48 -12.23 7.27
C ALA A 116 -3.61 -11.58 8.06
N ALA A 117 -4.65 -11.06 7.39
CA ALA A 117 -5.83 -10.51 8.03
C ALA A 117 -6.59 -11.53 8.89
N LYS A 118 -6.56 -12.81 8.52
CA LYS A 118 -7.16 -13.91 9.31
C LYS A 118 -6.34 -14.29 10.54
N GLN A 119 -5.01 -14.14 10.46
CA GLN A 119 -4.09 -14.42 11.57
C GLN A 119 -3.95 -13.23 12.52
N TYR A 120 -4.32 -12.03 12.07
CA TYR A 120 -4.27 -10.83 12.89
C TYR A 120 -5.22 -10.97 14.09
N ALA A 121 -4.63 -10.94 15.28
CA ALA A 121 -5.37 -10.86 16.53
C ALA A 121 -5.34 -9.41 17.01
N HIS A 122 -6.51 -8.79 17.07
CA HIS A 122 -6.62 -7.43 17.57
C HIS A 122 -6.42 -7.41 19.09
N ASP A 123 -5.55 -6.51 19.55
CA ASP A 123 -5.36 -6.25 20.98
C ASP A 123 -6.59 -5.52 21.52
N GLN A 124 -7.29 -6.10 22.49
CA GLN A 124 -8.50 -5.50 23.06
C GLN A 124 -8.19 -4.27 23.93
N ASP A 125 -6.94 -4.11 24.37
CA ASP A 125 -6.49 -2.95 25.15
C ASP A 125 -6.03 -1.79 24.25
N SER A 126 -6.07 -1.96 22.92
CA SER A 126 -5.73 -0.92 21.95
C SER A 126 -6.87 0.09 21.78
N ASP A 127 -6.52 1.39 21.86
CA ASP A 127 -7.45 2.49 21.52
C ASP A 127 -7.76 2.58 20.01
N MET A 128 -6.95 1.92 19.16
CA MET A 128 -7.18 1.86 17.72
C MET A 128 -8.24 0.80 17.39
N SER A 129 -9.02 1.06 16.35
CA SER A 129 -9.89 0.03 15.77
C SER A 129 -9.10 -1.10 15.12
N GLU A 130 -9.75 -2.25 14.98
CA GLU A 130 -9.18 -3.46 14.37
C GLU A 130 -8.55 -3.22 12.99
N VAL A 131 -9.19 -2.41 12.14
CA VAL A 131 -8.71 -2.14 10.78
C VAL A 131 -7.49 -1.21 10.81
N VAL A 132 -7.50 -0.13 11.60
CA VAL A 132 -6.33 0.74 11.78
C VAL A 132 -5.15 -0.06 12.36
N GLY A 133 -5.42 -0.90 13.35
CA GLY A 133 -4.39 -1.75 13.97
C GLY A 133 -3.75 -2.70 12.95
N PHE A 134 -4.55 -3.36 12.12
CA PHE A 134 -4.04 -4.22 11.05
C PHE A 134 -3.22 -3.46 10.01
N ILE A 135 -3.70 -2.29 9.55
CA ILE A 135 -2.98 -1.45 8.58
C ILE A 135 -1.64 -0.98 9.16
N SER A 136 -1.61 -0.64 10.45
CA SER A 136 -0.40 -0.21 11.15
C SER A 136 0.63 -1.34 11.21
N LEU A 137 0.21 -2.56 11.59
CA LEU A 137 1.08 -3.73 11.60
C LEU A 137 1.64 -4.04 10.20
N ALA A 138 0.77 -4.11 9.19
CA ALA A 138 1.18 -4.37 7.81
C ALA A 138 2.15 -3.30 7.25
N SER A 139 2.05 -2.06 7.72
CA SER A 139 2.97 -0.99 7.35
C SER A 139 4.35 -1.14 8.00
N LEU A 140 4.41 -1.67 9.23
CA LEU A 140 5.67 -1.93 9.96
C LEU A 140 6.41 -3.16 9.41
N ASP A 141 5.68 -4.21 9.04
CA ASP A 141 6.23 -5.46 8.49
C ASP A 141 6.82 -5.31 7.07
N SER A 142 6.59 -4.16 6.42
CA SER A 142 7.18 -3.84 5.10
C SER A 142 8.72 -3.77 5.08
N SER A 143 9.35 -3.90 6.25
CA SER A 143 10.81 -4.02 6.46
C SER A 143 11.42 -5.33 5.92
N GLY A 144 10.60 -6.33 5.55
CA GLY A 144 11.09 -7.59 4.97
C GLY A 144 11.35 -8.71 5.98
N ASP A 145 10.96 -8.53 7.25
CA ASP A 145 11.02 -9.57 8.28
C ASP A 145 9.83 -10.55 8.14
N THR A 146 9.66 -11.13 6.95
CA THR A 146 8.75 -12.27 6.82
C THR A 146 9.36 -13.47 7.52
N ASN A 147 8.62 -13.97 8.51
CA ASN A 147 8.73 -15.21 9.28
C ASN A 147 9.07 -16.48 8.47
N ALA A 148 10.19 -16.50 7.74
CA ALA A 148 10.84 -17.73 7.37
C ALA A 148 11.59 -18.24 8.61
N PRO A 149 11.50 -19.54 8.97
CA PRO A 149 12.37 -20.07 10.00
C PRO A 149 13.82 -19.72 9.64
N ILE A 150 14.46 -18.92 10.51
CA ILE A 150 15.85 -18.42 10.37
C ILE A 150 16.85 -19.54 10.02
N ASN A 151 16.47 -20.80 10.27
CA ASN A 151 17.35 -21.95 10.27
C ASN A 151 17.72 -22.53 8.91
N GLN A 152 17.17 -22.09 7.76
CA GLN A 152 17.46 -22.74 6.47
C GLN A 152 17.61 -21.84 5.23
N ASN A 153 17.65 -20.51 5.36
CA ASN A 153 17.80 -19.60 4.21
C ASN A 153 19.06 -18.73 4.32
N VAL A 154 19.63 -18.35 3.17
CA VAL A 154 20.66 -17.31 3.10
C VAL A 154 20.00 -15.95 3.27
N GLN A 155 20.44 -15.18 4.26
CA GLN A 155 19.95 -13.82 4.48
C GLN A 155 20.77 -12.82 3.66
N LEU A 156 20.10 -12.08 2.78
CA LEU A 156 20.65 -10.91 2.09
C LEU A 156 20.20 -9.66 2.82
N MET A 157 21.15 -8.83 3.24
CA MET A 157 20.88 -7.59 3.97
C MET A 157 21.94 -6.53 3.64
N THR A 158 21.63 -5.27 3.96
CA THR A 158 22.63 -4.20 3.92
C THR A 158 23.49 -4.22 5.19
N ILE A 159 24.70 -3.63 5.14
CA ILE A 159 25.59 -3.55 6.32
C ILE A 159 24.90 -2.87 7.51
N HIS A 160 24.11 -1.81 7.25
CA HIS A 160 23.35 -1.11 8.29
C HIS A 160 22.31 -2.01 8.97
N SER A 161 21.62 -2.86 8.20
CA SER A 161 20.62 -3.80 8.70
C SER A 161 21.23 -4.95 9.51
N ALA A 162 22.53 -5.23 9.35
CA ALA A 162 23.23 -6.28 10.08
C ALA A 162 23.65 -5.87 11.52
N LYS A 163 23.45 -4.60 11.90
CA LYS A 163 23.89 -4.07 13.20
C LYS A 163 23.19 -4.81 14.36
N GLY A 164 23.99 -5.43 15.22
CA GLY A 164 23.49 -6.19 16.38
C GLY A 164 23.09 -7.63 16.06
N LEU A 165 23.34 -8.11 14.84
CA LEU A 165 23.16 -9.50 14.45
C LEU A 165 24.51 -10.23 14.42
N GLU A 166 24.49 -11.53 14.74
CA GLU A 166 25.65 -12.41 14.67
C GLU A 166 25.34 -13.64 13.81
N PHE A 167 26.25 -13.98 12.90
CA PHE A 167 26.10 -15.10 11.98
C PHE A 167 27.35 -15.98 11.99
N PRO A 168 27.21 -17.32 11.89
CA PRO A 168 28.37 -18.21 11.80
C PRO A 168 29.23 -18.00 10.56
N ASN A 169 28.63 -17.59 9.43
CA ASN A 169 29.32 -17.30 8.17
C ASN A 169 28.75 -16.00 7.59
N VAL A 170 29.62 -15.06 7.21
CA VAL A 170 29.25 -13.78 6.61
C VAL A 170 30.02 -13.60 5.31
N PHE A 171 29.31 -13.25 4.23
CA PHE A 171 29.91 -12.89 2.95
C PHE A 171 29.68 -11.41 2.70
N LEU A 172 30.76 -10.63 2.76
CA LEU A 172 30.74 -9.23 2.32
C LEU A 172 30.96 -9.19 0.81
N THR A 173 30.06 -8.50 0.10
CA THR A 173 30.10 -8.35 -1.37
C THR A 173 30.14 -6.87 -1.72
N GLY A 174 30.63 -6.53 -2.92
CA GLY A 174 30.72 -5.13 -3.35
C GLY A 174 31.82 -4.32 -2.64
N MET A 175 32.89 -4.99 -2.21
CA MET A 175 34.09 -4.37 -1.62
C MET A 175 34.96 -3.72 -2.69
N GLU A 176 34.40 -2.72 -3.36
CA GLU A 176 35.02 -1.96 -4.45
C GLU A 176 35.12 -0.49 -4.08
N GLU A 177 36.18 0.19 -4.54
CA GLU A 177 36.28 1.64 -4.40
C GLU A 177 35.06 2.32 -5.06
N ASP A 178 34.52 3.34 -4.40
CA ASP A 178 33.29 4.08 -4.78
C ASP A 178 31.96 3.39 -4.48
N LEU A 179 31.96 2.08 -4.17
CA LEU A 179 30.79 1.34 -3.66
C LEU A 179 30.86 1.16 -2.13
N PHE A 180 32.04 0.79 -1.62
CA PHE A 180 32.35 0.70 -0.20
C PHE A 180 33.85 0.92 0.04
N PRO A 181 34.30 2.10 0.52
CA PRO A 181 33.53 3.29 0.94
C PRO A 181 32.74 3.92 -0.20
N SER A 182 31.53 4.42 0.09
CA SER A 182 30.70 5.07 -0.92
C SER A 182 31.38 6.33 -1.45
N ARG A 183 31.14 6.66 -2.72
CA ARG A 183 31.67 7.90 -3.30
C ARG A 183 31.28 9.17 -2.52
N GLN A 184 30.15 9.15 -1.82
CA GLN A 184 29.66 10.29 -1.03
C GLN A 184 30.45 10.51 0.26
N SER A 185 31.05 9.46 0.83
CA SER A 185 31.84 9.57 2.08
C SER A 185 33.27 10.06 1.86
N LYS A 186 33.78 10.00 0.61
CA LYS A 186 35.16 10.40 0.28
C LYS A 186 35.42 11.90 0.46
N ASP A 187 34.39 12.73 0.28
CA ASP A 187 34.51 14.19 0.34
C ASP A 187 34.36 14.74 1.77
N GLU A 188 33.88 13.94 2.71
CA GLU A 188 33.62 14.34 4.09
C GLU A 188 34.28 13.37 5.10
N PRO A 189 35.37 13.77 5.80
CA PRO A 189 36.13 12.88 6.68
C PRO A 189 35.30 12.18 7.76
N HIS A 190 34.23 12.82 8.25
CA HIS A 190 33.35 12.26 9.27
C HIS A 190 32.45 11.12 8.75
N LEU A 191 32.08 11.15 7.46
CA LEU A 191 31.35 10.05 6.81
C LEU A 191 32.28 8.87 6.53
N MET A 192 33.56 9.15 6.25
CA MET A 192 34.58 8.11 6.04
C MET A 192 34.89 7.32 7.31
N ASP A 193 34.87 7.98 8.49
CA ASP A 193 35.01 7.31 9.78
C ASP A 193 33.78 6.45 10.13
N GLU A 194 32.59 6.87 9.71
CA GLU A 194 31.35 6.11 9.93
C GLU A 194 31.28 4.86 9.04
N GLU A 195 31.72 4.93 7.78
CA GLU A 195 31.78 3.74 6.90
C GLU A 195 32.87 2.73 7.29
N ARG A 196 33.83 3.12 8.14
CA ARG A 196 34.83 2.21 8.72
C ARG A 196 34.33 1.47 9.96
N ARG A 197 33.24 1.91 10.58
CA ARG A 197 32.66 1.33 11.81
C ARG A 197 31.74 0.16 11.50
#